data_AF-A0A2J6HFA6-F1
#
_entry.id   AF-A0A2J6HFA6-F1
#
_cell.length_a   1.000
_cell.length_b   1.000
_cell.length_c   1.000
_cell.angle_alpha   90.00
_cell.angle_beta   90.00
_cell.angle_gamma   90.00
#
_symmetry.space_group_name_H-M   'P 1'
#
loop_
_entity.id
_entity.type
_entity.pdbx_description
1 polymer ?
#
loop_
_entity_poly.entity_id
_entity_poly.type
_entity_poly.pdbx_seq_one_letter_code
_entity_poly.pdbx_strand_id
1 'polypeptide(L)'
;MKYFMFLLIIITALSCNRKDPCEEFYFSNEYKAYIFFPTGSYWVYSDTTFNVTDSVNLQYQNVTLNDYCDTRTEFEEILEQRYFSSFFYDGSPYLSVWGHASHQYYNQEQDHPMGVFTDNANFYDTMTVNNVLYHDVRAVQFSQGTAEFYWAKNIGLIKKVMPYDYQSDSVVNFELVRYHINN
;
A
#
# COMPACT_ATOMS: atom_id res chain seq x y z
N MET A 1 31.96 18.24 52.95
CA MET A 1 32.34 17.90 51.56
C MET A 1 32.08 16.45 51.15
N LYS A 2 32.09 15.45 52.05
CA LYS A 2 31.87 14.03 51.66
C LYS A 2 30.43 13.69 51.21
N TYR A 3 29.41 14.39 51.71
CA TYR A 3 28.00 14.13 51.35
C TYR A 3 27.58 14.72 49.99
N PHE A 4 28.32 15.71 49.47
CA PHE A 4 27.99 16.36 48.20
C PHE A 4 28.29 15.46 46.99
N MET A 5 29.29 14.58 47.12
CA MET A 5 29.70 13.65 46.07
C MET A 5 28.72 12.47 45.91
N PHE A 6 28.00 12.08 46.96
CA PHE A 6 26.96 11.06 46.90
C PHE A 6 25.66 11.56 46.23
N LEU A 7 25.35 12.85 46.39
CA LEU A 7 24.15 13.45 45.79
C LEU A 7 24.26 13.54 44.25
N LEU A 8 25.47 13.79 43.73
CA LEU A 8 25.72 13.91 42.29
C LEU A 8 25.50 12.58 41.53
N ILE A 9 25.82 11.45 42.18
CA ILE A 9 25.69 10.10 41.59
C ILE A 9 24.21 9.69 41.44
N ILE A 10 23.35 10.12 42.37
CA ILE A 10 21.91 9.82 42.33
C ILE A 10 21.21 10.62 41.21
N ILE A 11 21.64 11.86 40.97
CA ILE A 11 21.07 12.72 39.92
C ILE A 11 21.46 12.20 38.52
N THR A 12 22.66 11.63 38.35
CA THR A 12 23.06 11.02 37.07
C THR A 12 22.37 9.69 36.77
N ALA A 13 21.91 8.95 37.80
CA ALA A 13 21.20 7.68 37.61
C ALA A 13 19.72 7.88 37.22
N LEU A 14 19.10 9.00 37.63
CA LEU A 14 17.71 9.35 37.28
C LEU A 14 17.58 9.99 35.88
N SER A 15 18.69 10.41 35.27
CA SER A 15 18.67 11.05 33.94
C SER A 15 18.74 10.06 32.77
N CYS A 16 18.85 8.75 33.04
CA CYS A 16 18.84 7.72 32.01
C CYS A 16 17.45 7.06 31.89
N ASN A 17 16.41 7.85 31.63
CA ASN A 17 15.22 7.32 30.95
C ASN A 17 15.59 7.10 29.47
N ARG A 18 16.46 6.12 29.22
CA ARG A 18 16.69 5.65 27.85
C ARG A 18 15.40 4.92 27.48
N LYS A 19 14.58 5.52 26.62
CA LYS A 19 13.49 4.80 25.95
C LYS A 19 14.11 3.54 25.38
N ASP A 20 13.58 2.37 25.72
CA ASP A 20 14.07 1.12 25.13
C ASP A 20 14.03 1.28 23.60
N PRO A 21 15.07 0.82 22.87
CA PRO A 21 15.04 0.85 21.42
C PRO A 21 13.85 -0.01 20.96
N CYS A 22 12.86 0.66 20.38
CA CYS A 22 11.75 0.03 19.67
C CYS A 22 12.26 -0.51 18.33
N GLU A 23 11.64 -1.59 17.87
CA GLU A 23 11.87 -2.08 16.51
C GLU A 23 11.38 -1.05 15.49
N GLU A 24 12.17 -0.81 14.45
CA GLU A 24 11.87 0.16 13.41
C GLU A 24 11.42 -0.56 12.13
N PHE A 25 10.20 -0.27 11.66
CA PHE A 25 9.65 -0.89 10.47
C PHE A 25 9.69 0.06 9.27
N TYR A 26 10.33 -0.38 8.19
CA TYR A 26 10.38 0.35 6.91
C TYR A 26 9.90 -0.56 5.79
N PHE A 27 9.30 0.01 4.75
CA PHE A 27 9.00 -0.79 3.56
C PHE A 27 10.30 -1.18 2.86
N SER A 28 10.42 -2.46 2.51
CA SER A 28 11.55 -2.94 1.73
C SER A 28 11.53 -2.32 0.33
N ASN A 29 12.70 -2.22 -0.32
CA ASN A 29 12.77 -1.79 -1.72
C ASN A 29 11.98 -2.73 -2.65
N GLU A 30 11.91 -4.02 -2.28
CA GLU A 30 11.10 -4.99 -3.02
C GLU A 30 9.62 -4.65 -2.93
N TYR A 31 9.12 -4.35 -1.73
CA TYR A 31 7.74 -3.93 -1.50
C TYR A 31 7.40 -2.65 -2.28
N LYS A 32 8.26 -1.63 -2.16
CA LYS A 32 8.10 -0.34 -2.84
C LYS A 32 8.02 -0.48 -4.36
N ALA A 33 8.72 -1.45 -4.95
CA ALA A 33 8.67 -1.69 -6.39
C ALA A 33 7.27 -2.04 -6.93
N TYR A 34 6.33 -2.46 -6.07
CA TYR A 34 4.96 -2.79 -6.49
C TYR A 34 3.96 -1.66 -6.27
N ILE A 35 4.20 -0.74 -5.33
CA ILE A 35 3.18 0.21 -4.88
C ILE A 35 3.63 1.67 -4.85
N PHE A 36 4.94 1.94 -4.85
CA PHE A 36 5.50 3.28 -4.67
C PHE A 36 5.90 3.87 -6.02
N PHE A 37 5.02 4.68 -6.60
CA PHE A 37 5.22 5.29 -7.92
C PHE A 37 5.28 6.81 -7.83
N PRO A 38 5.95 7.49 -8.78
CA PRO A 38 5.95 8.94 -8.82
C PRO A 38 4.55 9.50 -9.07
N THR A 39 4.21 10.59 -8.37
CA THR A 39 2.96 11.33 -8.60
C THR A 39 2.82 11.73 -10.08
N GLY A 40 1.61 11.64 -10.61
CA GLY A 40 1.30 11.82 -12.03
C GLY A 40 1.26 10.51 -12.82
N SER A 41 1.77 9.41 -12.27
CA SER A 41 1.64 8.07 -12.89
C SER A 41 0.18 7.66 -13.03
N TYR A 42 -0.14 6.90 -14.09
CA TYR A 42 -1.51 6.47 -14.37
C TYR A 42 -1.60 5.06 -14.94
N TRP A 43 -2.79 4.48 -14.78
CA TRP A 43 -3.19 3.17 -15.27
C TRP A 43 -4.56 3.28 -15.93
N VAL A 44 -4.76 2.57 -17.03
CA VAL A 44 -6.06 2.46 -17.70
C VAL A 44 -6.41 1.00 -17.84
N TYR A 45 -7.56 0.65 -17.29
CA TYR A 45 -8.09 -0.70 -17.25
C TYR A 45 -9.33 -0.82 -18.14
N SER A 46 -9.51 -1.99 -18.74
CA SER A 46 -10.76 -2.37 -19.39
C SER A 46 -11.38 -3.50 -18.59
N ASP A 47 -12.65 -3.35 -18.24
CA ASP A 47 -13.45 -4.44 -17.72
C ASP A 47 -13.89 -5.34 -18.88
N THR A 48 -13.50 -6.61 -18.77
CA THR A 48 -13.81 -7.65 -19.74
C THR A 48 -15.25 -8.17 -19.63
N THR A 49 -15.98 -7.78 -18.57
CA THR A 49 -17.33 -8.28 -18.27
C THR A 49 -18.42 -7.34 -18.77
N PHE A 50 -18.34 -6.05 -18.40
CA PHE A 50 -19.34 -5.03 -18.76
C PHE A 50 -18.85 -4.05 -19.83
N ASN A 51 -17.64 -4.26 -20.36
CA ASN A 51 -17.03 -3.41 -21.40
C ASN A 51 -16.94 -1.93 -20.98
N VAL A 52 -16.60 -1.71 -19.70
CA VAL A 52 -16.38 -0.39 -19.12
C VAL A 52 -14.89 -0.12 -18.96
N THR A 53 -14.49 1.15 -18.88
CA THR A 53 -13.10 1.57 -18.71
C THR A 53 -12.93 2.32 -17.40
N ASP A 54 -11.85 2.02 -16.68
CA ASP A 54 -11.42 2.75 -15.49
C ASP A 54 -10.04 3.36 -15.74
N SER A 55 -9.93 4.68 -15.65
CA SER A 55 -8.64 5.36 -15.61
C SER A 55 -8.32 5.76 -14.18
N VAL A 56 -7.17 5.34 -13.70
CA VAL A 56 -6.65 5.67 -12.38
C VAL A 56 -5.40 6.53 -12.51
N ASN A 57 -5.31 7.61 -11.76
CA ASN A 57 -4.12 8.45 -11.68
C ASN A 57 -3.70 8.73 -10.24
N LEU A 58 -2.41 8.62 -9.94
CA LEU A 58 -1.83 9.00 -8.65
C LEU A 58 -1.65 10.51 -8.57
N GLN A 59 -2.49 11.17 -7.78
CA GLN A 59 -2.54 12.63 -7.65
C GLN A 59 -1.65 13.17 -6.53
N TYR A 60 -1.42 12.38 -5.49
CA TYR A 60 -0.62 12.76 -4.35
C TYR A 60 0.00 11.52 -3.70
N GLN A 61 1.20 11.69 -3.19
CA GLN A 61 1.89 10.67 -2.40
C GLN A 61 2.72 11.36 -1.32
N ASN A 62 2.70 10.81 -0.13
CA ASN A 62 3.52 11.26 0.99
C ASN A 62 4.01 10.08 1.81
N VAL A 63 5.22 10.21 2.34
CA VAL A 63 5.80 9.24 3.27
C VAL A 63 6.06 9.94 4.58
N THR A 64 5.50 9.40 5.65
CA THR A 64 5.72 9.89 7.01
C THR A 64 6.33 8.79 7.86
N LEU A 65 7.08 9.19 8.88
CA LEU A 65 7.53 8.29 9.93
C LEU A 65 6.66 8.51 11.15
N ASN A 66 6.05 7.45 11.65
CA ASN A 66 5.52 7.42 12.99
C ASN A 66 6.68 7.01 13.91
N ASP A 67 7.24 7.95 14.67
CA ASP A 67 8.38 7.71 15.57
C ASP A 67 7.95 7.62 17.05
N TYR A 68 6.63 7.54 17.29
CA TYR A 68 6.09 7.33 18.62
C TYR A 68 6.31 5.89 19.05
N CYS A 69 7.36 5.67 19.85
CA CYS A 69 7.55 4.39 20.53
C CYS A 69 6.85 4.40 21.88
N ASP A 70 5.59 3.98 21.92
CA ASP A 70 4.84 3.76 23.17
C ASP A 70 4.16 2.39 23.18
N THR A 71 3.34 2.11 24.20
CA THR A 71 2.69 0.78 24.32
C THR A 71 1.61 0.52 23.27
N ARG A 72 1.27 1.50 22.44
CA ARG A 72 0.19 1.44 21.45
C ARG A 72 0.66 1.72 20.03
N THR A 73 1.88 2.20 19.86
CA THR A 73 2.42 2.65 18.58
C THR A 73 3.84 2.11 18.41
N GLU A 74 4.08 1.58 17.22
CA GLU A 74 5.40 1.10 16.79
C GLU A 74 6.05 2.15 15.90
N PHE A 75 7.38 2.14 15.84
CA PHE A 75 8.07 2.97 14.86
C PHE A 75 7.79 2.40 13.47
N GLU A 76 7.16 3.17 12.58
CA GLU A 76 6.90 2.70 11.21
C GLU A 76 6.94 3.80 10.14
N GLU A 77 7.32 3.39 8.93
CA GLU A 77 7.08 4.13 7.69
C GLU A 77 5.60 3.97 7.27
N ILE A 78 4.91 5.09 7.08
CA ILE A 78 3.53 5.15 6.61
C ILE A 78 3.53 5.80 5.22
N LEU A 79 2.91 5.12 4.26
CA LEU A 79 2.67 5.64 2.93
C LEU A 79 1.23 6.13 2.83
N GLU A 80 1.03 7.40 2.47
CA GLU A 80 -0.27 7.95 2.07
C GLU A 80 -0.25 8.21 0.56
N GLN A 81 -1.27 7.74 -0.15
CA GLN A 81 -1.48 8.02 -1.56
C GLN A 81 -2.92 8.47 -1.81
N ARG A 82 -3.11 9.34 -2.80
CA ARG A 82 -4.44 9.72 -3.27
C ARG A 82 -4.54 9.51 -4.76
N TYR A 83 -5.58 8.80 -5.17
CA TYR A 83 -5.85 8.44 -6.55
C TYR A 83 -7.13 9.09 -7.05
N PHE A 84 -7.16 9.51 -8.29
CA PHE A 84 -8.40 9.69 -9.04
C PHE A 84 -8.77 8.36 -9.72
N SER A 85 -10.05 7.96 -9.74
CA SER A 85 -10.58 6.85 -10.55
C SER A 85 -11.83 7.30 -11.27
N SER A 86 -11.92 7.05 -12.58
CA SER A 86 -13.09 7.41 -13.37
C SER A 86 -14.29 6.48 -13.16
N PHE A 87 -14.09 5.30 -12.57
CA PHE A 87 -15.15 4.30 -12.42
C PHE A 87 -15.69 4.20 -10.99
N PHE A 88 -14.82 4.13 -9.98
CA PHE A 88 -15.27 3.83 -8.62
C PHE A 88 -15.82 5.05 -7.86
N TYR A 89 -15.43 6.25 -8.28
CA TYR A 89 -15.67 7.46 -7.52
C TYR A 89 -15.97 8.65 -8.43
N ASP A 90 -16.92 8.47 -9.36
CA ASP A 90 -17.39 9.56 -10.23
C ASP A 90 -18.00 10.69 -9.37
N GLY A 91 -17.30 11.83 -9.30
CA GLY A 91 -17.68 13.01 -8.52
C GLY A 91 -17.05 13.17 -7.14
N SER A 92 -16.29 12.18 -6.63
CA SER A 92 -15.41 12.39 -5.45
C SER A 92 -14.03 12.85 -5.92
N PRO A 93 -13.35 13.78 -5.21
CA PRO A 93 -12.09 14.32 -5.70
C PRO A 93 -10.95 13.30 -5.69
N TYR A 94 -10.98 12.29 -4.80
CA TYR A 94 -9.93 11.26 -4.71
C TYR A 94 -10.33 10.07 -3.82
N LEU A 95 -9.73 8.92 -4.11
CA LEU A 95 -9.57 7.76 -3.22
C LEU A 95 -8.29 7.93 -2.40
N SER A 96 -8.36 7.78 -1.10
CA SER A 96 -7.16 7.75 -0.25
C SER A 96 -6.77 6.31 0.06
N VAL A 97 -5.48 6.03 -0.01
CA VAL A 97 -4.91 4.70 0.22
C VAL A 97 -3.73 4.82 1.16
N TRP A 98 -3.62 3.90 2.11
CA TRP A 98 -2.54 3.87 3.08
C TRP A 98 -1.77 2.56 3.04
N GLY A 99 -0.47 2.65 3.26
CA GLY A 99 0.38 1.52 3.59
C GLY A 99 0.99 1.68 4.97
N HIS A 100 1.06 0.58 5.71
CA HIS A 100 1.73 0.47 7.01
C HIS A 100 2.90 -0.52 6.94
N ALA A 101 4.11 -0.06 7.25
CA ALA A 101 5.32 -0.88 7.16
C ALA A 101 5.38 -1.96 8.25
N SER A 102 4.90 -1.66 9.47
CA SER A 102 4.87 -2.62 10.59
C SER A 102 4.05 -3.86 10.27
N HIS A 103 2.95 -3.67 9.53
CA HIS A 103 2.09 -4.77 9.13
C HIS A 103 2.44 -5.34 7.74
N GLN A 104 3.28 -4.65 6.95
CA GLN A 104 3.54 -4.97 5.54
C GLN A 104 2.27 -5.07 4.69
N TYR A 105 1.31 -4.16 4.94
CA TYR A 105 0.05 -4.09 4.21
C TYR A 105 -0.16 -2.72 3.56
N TYR A 106 -0.79 -2.78 2.40
CA TYR A 106 -1.18 -1.64 1.60
C TYR A 106 -2.66 -1.75 1.23
N ASN A 107 -3.38 -0.65 1.40
CA ASN A 107 -4.78 -0.45 1.05
C ASN A 107 -5.77 -1.36 1.80
N GLN A 108 -5.62 -1.50 3.12
CA GLN A 108 -6.48 -2.37 3.93
C GLN A 108 -7.83 -1.74 4.31
N GLU A 109 -8.03 -0.44 4.08
CA GLU A 109 -9.29 0.24 4.42
C GLU A 109 -10.40 -0.05 3.38
N GLN A 110 -11.66 0.15 3.79
CA GLN A 110 -12.87 -0.24 3.05
C GLN A 110 -12.90 0.31 1.62
N ASP A 111 -13.51 -0.45 0.71
CA ASP A 111 -13.46 -0.28 -0.75
C ASP A 111 -12.03 -0.37 -1.30
N HIS A 112 -11.69 -1.50 -1.96
CA HIS A 112 -10.33 -1.77 -2.48
C HIS A 112 -10.18 -1.53 -4.00
N PRO A 113 -10.59 -0.40 -4.59
CA PRO A 113 -10.53 -0.24 -6.04
C PRO A 113 -9.09 -0.15 -6.57
N MET A 114 -8.13 0.18 -5.69
CA MET A 114 -6.70 0.16 -5.95
C MET A 114 -6.01 -1.13 -5.51
N GLY A 115 -6.78 -2.13 -5.09
CA GLY A 115 -6.29 -3.43 -4.67
C GLY A 115 -5.49 -3.42 -3.38
N VAL A 116 -5.45 -4.57 -2.71
CA VAL A 116 -4.63 -4.80 -1.52
C VAL A 116 -3.27 -5.34 -1.96
N PHE A 117 -2.21 -4.98 -1.23
CA PHE A 117 -0.88 -5.56 -1.41
C PHE A 117 -0.21 -5.93 -0.08
N THR A 118 0.54 -7.03 -0.08
CA THR A 118 1.36 -7.51 1.05
C THR A 118 2.53 -8.35 0.55
N ASP A 119 3.65 -8.38 1.27
CA ASP A 119 4.83 -9.21 0.92
C ASP A 119 4.52 -10.72 0.96
N ASN A 120 3.51 -11.12 1.73
CA ASN A 120 3.05 -12.52 1.83
C ASN A 120 2.17 -12.96 0.66
N ALA A 121 2.04 -12.13 -0.38
CA ALA A 121 1.26 -12.45 -1.58
C ALA A 121 1.84 -13.64 -2.36
N ASN A 122 0.95 -14.39 -3.02
CA ASN A 122 1.33 -15.46 -3.92
C ASN A 122 2.23 -14.91 -5.04
N PHE A 123 3.30 -15.62 -5.36
CA PHE A 123 4.26 -15.19 -6.37
C PHE A 123 4.13 -15.98 -7.66
N TYR A 124 4.19 -15.28 -8.78
CA TYR A 124 4.23 -15.82 -10.13
C TYR A 124 5.41 -15.20 -10.86
N ASP A 125 6.28 -16.05 -11.41
CA ASP A 125 7.41 -15.57 -12.23
C ASP A 125 6.91 -14.72 -13.41
N THR A 126 5.80 -15.14 -14.02
CA THR A 126 5.18 -14.46 -15.15
C THR A 126 3.67 -14.57 -15.15
N MET A 127 2.99 -13.58 -15.76
CA MET A 127 1.56 -13.60 -16.02
C MET A 127 1.24 -12.90 -17.34
N THR A 128 0.32 -13.45 -18.14
CA THR A 128 -0.20 -12.74 -19.32
C THR A 128 -1.51 -12.07 -18.97
N VAL A 129 -1.60 -10.75 -19.19
CA VAL A 129 -2.82 -9.95 -19.03
C VAL A 129 -3.00 -9.12 -20.31
N ASN A 130 -4.19 -9.19 -20.93
CA ASN A 130 -4.48 -8.53 -22.21
C ASN A 130 -3.36 -8.71 -23.27
N ASN A 131 -2.91 -9.95 -23.47
CA ASN A 131 -1.83 -10.33 -24.40
C ASN A 131 -0.44 -9.71 -24.14
N VAL A 132 -0.22 -9.11 -22.97
CA VAL A 132 1.09 -8.60 -22.54
C VAL A 132 1.64 -9.50 -21.44
N LEU A 133 2.91 -9.91 -21.58
CA LEU A 133 3.62 -10.71 -20.59
C LEU A 133 4.23 -9.79 -19.51
N TYR A 134 3.82 -9.99 -18.27
CA TYR A 134 4.35 -9.32 -17.09
C TYR A 134 5.23 -10.30 -16.31
N HIS A 135 6.25 -9.77 -15.64
CA HIS A 135 7.21 -10.50 -14.81
C HIS A 135 7.05 -10.11 -13.35
N ASP A 136 7.50 -10.99 -12.45
CA ASP A 136 7.51 -10.78 -11.01
C ASP A 136 6.13 -10.30 -10.52
N VAL A 137 5.13 -11.16 -10.64
CA VAL A 137 3.73 -10.83 -10.32
C VAL A 137 3.35 -11.36 -8.95
N ARG A 138 2.75 -10.50 -8.14
CA ARG A 138 2.22 -10.81 -6.81
C ARG A 138 0.69 -10.83 -6.88
N ALA A 139 0.07 -11.91 -6.41
CA ALA A 139 -1.39 -12.00 -6.31
C ALA A 139 -1.86 -12.02 -4.86
N VAL A 140 -2.81 -11.15 -4.55
CA VAL A 140 -3.47 -11.07 -3.25
C VAL A 140 -4.93 -11.42 -3.44
N GLN A 141 -5.42 -12.37 -2.66
CA GLN A 141 -6.84 -12.69 -2.56
C GLN A 141 -7.41 -12.11 -1.27
N PHE A 142 -8.56 -11.46 -1.37
CA PHE A 142 -9.26 -10.87 -0.24
C PHE A 142 -10.65 -11.52 -0.05
N SER A 143 -11.18 -11.43 1.18
CA SER A 143 -12.56 -11.82 1.54
C SER A 143 -13.01 -13.18 0.99
N GLN A 144 -12.35 -14.27 1.42
CA GLN A 144 -12.67 -15.65 1.03
C GLN A 144 -12.76 -15.88 -0.49
N GLY A 145 -11.97 -15.15 -1.29
CA GLY A 145 -11.90 -15.33 -2.75
C GLY A 145 -12.87 -14.46 -3.56
N THR A 146 -13.52 -13.47 -2.94
CA THR A 146 -14.42 -12.56 -3.66
C THR A 146 -13.69 -11.44 -4.40
N ALA A 147 -12.47 -11.11 -3.99
CA ALA A 147 -11.62 -10.17 -4.72
C ALA A 147 -10.19 -10.70 -4.89
N GLU A 148 -9.59 -10.42 -6.05
CA GLU A 148 -8.24 -10.79 -6.42
C GLU A 148 -7.51 -9.61 -7.07
N PHE A 149 -6.28 -9.37 -6.64
CA PHE A 149 -5.46 -8.26 -7.11
C PHE A 149 -4.10 -8.79 -7.55
N TYR A 150 -3.66 -8.40 -8.74
CA TYR A 150 -2.41 -8.85 -9.34
C TYR A 150 -1.51 -7.63 -9.61
N TRP A 151 -0.35 -7.62 -8.99
CA TRP A 151 0.61 -6.52 -9.02
C TRP A 151 1.88 -6.97 -9.73
N ALA A 152 2.30 -6.26 -10.77
CA ALA A 152 3.57 -6.49 -11.42
C ALA A 152 4.63 -5.51 -10.92
N LYS A 153 5.83 -6.02 -10.70
CA LYS A 153 6.97 -5.22 -10.25
C LYS A 153 7.27 -4.06 -11.21
N ASN A 154 7.52 -2.88 -10.65
CA ASN A 154 7.77 -1.62 -11.34
C ASN A 154 6.65 -1.12 -12.27
N ILE A 155 5.48 -1.76 -12.23
CA ILE A 155 4.32 -1.42 -13.07
C ILE A 155 3.12 -1.09 -12.20
N GLY A 156 2.87 -1.84 -11.14
CA GLY A 156 1.73 -1.65 -10.24
C GLY A 156 0.62 -2.67 -10.49
N LEU A 157 -0.62 -2.31 -10.16
CA LEU A 157 -1.78 -3.19 -10.30
C LEU A 157 -2.08 -3.43 -11.79
N ILE A 158 -1.93 -4.67 -12.25
CA ILE A 158 -2.13 -5.07 -13.65
C ILE A 158 -3.49 -5.75 -13.88
N LYS A 159 -4.10 -6.31 -12.84
CA LYS A 159 -5.42 -6.94 -12.92
C LYS A 159 -6.13 -6.87 -11.57
N LYS A 160 -7.44 -6.63 -11.59
CA LYS A 160 -8.31 -6.68 -10.41
C LYS A 160 -9.65 -7.33 -10.74
N VAL A 161 -10.00 -8.34 -9.95
CA VAL A 161 -11.29 -9.04 -9.99
C VAL A 161 -11.98 -8.74 -8.68
N MET A 162 -13.19 -8.19 -8.69
CA MET A 162 -13.91 -7.85 -7.44
C MET A 162 -15.41 -7.70 -7.68
N PRO A 163 -16.24 -7.73 -6.63
CA PRO A 163 -17.66 -7.45 -6.76
C PRO A 163 -17.89 -6.03 -7.29
N TYR A 164 -18.89 -5.85 -8.15
CA TYR A 164 -19.29 -4.54 -8.66
C TYR A 164 -19.84 -3.63 -7.53
N ASP A 165 -20.57 -4.25 -6.59
CA ASP A 165 -21.11 -3.66 -5.37
C ASP A 165 -21.11 -4.76 -4.31
N TYR A 166 -20.96 -4.40 -3.03
CA TYR A 166 -20.97 -5.32 -1.89
C TYR A 166 -22.24 -6.16 -1.78
N GLN A 167 -23.35 -5.75 -2.40
CA GLN A 167 -24.61 -6.50 -2.42
C GLN A 167 -24.93 -7.17 -3.76
N SER A 168 -24.02 -7.11 -4.73
CA SER A 168 -24.22 -7.67 -6.07
C SER A 168 -23.45 -8.95 -6.27
N ASP A 169 -24.09 -9.94 -6.91
CA ASP A 169 -23.41 -11.13 -7.44
C ASP A 169 -22.57 -10.83 -8.70
N SER A 170 -22.63 -9.59 -9.21
CA SER A 170 -21.88 -9.16 -10.38
C SER A 170 -20.42 -8.93 -10.03
N VAL A 171 -19.52 -9.53 -10.80
CA VAL A 171 -18.06 -9.37 -10.66
C VAL A 171 -17.52 -8.56 -11.83
N VAL A 172 -16.72 -7.54 -11.53
CA VAL A 172 -15.93 -6.81 -12.53
C VAL A 172 -14.56 -7.45 -12.66
N ASN A 173 -14.05 -7.55 -13.89
CA ASN A 173 -12.73 -8.08 -14.18
C ASN A 173 -11.95 -7.09 -15.05
N PHE A 174 -11.22 -6.23 -14.37
CA PHE A 174 -10.39 -5.20 -14.97
C PHE A 174 -9.00 -5.72 -15.30
N GLU A 175 -8.63 -5.60 -16.56
CA GLU A 175 -7.29 -5.91 -17.06
C GLU A 175 -6.59 -4.63 -17.55
N LEU A 176 -5.30 -4.50 -17.24
CA LEU A 176 -4.52 -3.33 -17.65
C LEU A 176 -4.37 -3.28 -19.16
N VAL A 177 -4.73 -2.14 -19.74
CA VAL A 177 -4.61 -1.86 -21.18
C VAL A 177 -3.36 -1.03 -21.46
N ARG A 178 -3.12 -0.01 -20.63
CA ARG A 178 -1.97 0.87 -20.76
C ARG A 178 -1.66 1.55 -19.43
N TYR A 179 -0.42 1.96 -19.26
CA TYR A 179 0.04 2.71 -18.09
C TYR A 179 1.12 3.69 -18.49
N HIS A 180 1.42 4.61 -17.59
CA HIS A 180 2.58 5.49 -17.66
C HIS A 180 3.09 5.71 -16.25
N ILE A 181 4.38 5.46 -16.06
CA ILE A 181 5.09 5.82 -14.83
C ILE A 181 5.82 7.12 -15.10
N ASN A 182 5.52 8.14 -14.30
CA ASN A 182 6.15 9.45 -14.44
C ASN A 182 7.62 9.37 -13.99
N ASN A 183 8.50 10.21 -14.57
CA ASN A 183 9.94 10.25 -14.26
C ASN A 183 10.31 11.45 -13.41
#